data_AF-A0A5E4KLB2-F1
#
_entry.id   AF-A0A5E4KLB2-F1
#
_cell.length_a   1.000
_cell.length_b   1.000
_cell.length_c   1.000
_cell.angle_alpha   90.00
_cell.angle_beta   90.00
_cell.angle_gamma   90.00
#
_symmetry.space_group_name_H-M   'P 1'
#
loop_
_entity.id
_entity.type
_entity.pdbx_description
1 polymer ?
#
loop_
_entity_poly.entity_id
_entity_poly.type
_entity_poly.pdbx_seq_one_letter_code
_entity_poly.pdbx_strand_id
1 'polypeptide(L)'
;MADFVSIGAVRYDIVRVSPEKATTFNWADAVDFEKQGAPFIQYAHARACSIMKNAQDEGITYEGYDPNILLEEQEIALIKKLAGFGNTIDNAAKELKPNLLAIYARELADSFNQFYRYVPVLSGEPEFRSARLALVDCSRIVLANALDTLGITAPESM
;
A
#
# COMPACT_ATOMS: atom_id res chain seq x y z
N MET A 1 -5.80 -13.57 13.99
CA MET A 1 -5.36 -12.18 13.73
C MET A 1 -3.83 -12.05 13.81
N ALA A 2 -3.18 -12.66 14.82
CA ALA A 2 -1.71 -12.66 14.91
C ALA A 2 -1.00 -13.44 13.78
N ASP A 3 -1.54 -14.59 13.34
CA ASP A 3 -0.83 -15.53 12.46
C ASP A 3 -0.39 -14.94 11.10
N PHE A 4 -1.28 -14.25 10.38
CA PHE A 4 -0.95 -13.70 9.06
C PHE A 4 0.00 -12.50 9.14
N VAL A 5 -0.02 -11.76 10.25
CA VAL A 5 0.90 -10.64 10.50
C VAL A 5 2.31 -11.18 10.73
N SER A 6 2.44 -12.21 11.57
CA SER A 6 3.72 -12.85 11.86
C SER A 6 4.32 -13.56 10.64
N ILE A 7 3.51 -14.31 9.88
CA ILE A 7 3.95 -14.96 8.64
C ILE A 7 4.39 -13.92 7.61
N GLY A 8 3.61 -12.85 7.45
CA GLY A 8 3.93 -11.75 6.56
C GLY A 8 5.25 -11.08 6.91
N ALA A 9 5.48 -10.79 8.19
CA ALA A 9 6.71 -10.16 8.67
C ALA A 9 7.97 -10.96 8.30
N VAL A 10 7.95 -12.27 8.57
CA VAL A 10 9.08 -13.17 8.24
C VAL A 10 9.31 -13.25 6.73
N ARG A 11 8.25 -13.42 5.92
CA ARG A 11 8.40 -13.47 4.45
C ARG A 11 8.97 -12.18 3.90
N TYR A 12 8.47 -11.04 4.37
CA TYR A 12 8.93 -9.74 3.91
C TYR A 12 10.39 -9.47 4.29
N ASP A 13 10.81 -9.83 5.51
CA ASP A 13 12.19 -9.62 5.95
C ASP A 13 13.20 -10.41 5.08
N ILE A 14 12.82 -11.61 4.63
CA ILE A 14 13.62 -12.38 3.68
C ILE A 14 13.63 -11.72 2.30
N VAL A 15 12.46 -11.36 1.77
CA VAL A 15 12.32 -10.90 0.37
C VAL A 15 12.86 -9.49 0.16
N ARG A 16 12.84 -8.61 1.17
CA ARG A 16 13.28 -7.20 1.02
C ARG A 16 14.79 -7.06 0.79
N VAL A 17 15.58 -8.09 1.10
CA VAL A 17 17.03 -8.06 0.93
C VAL A 17 17.39 -8.48 -0.49
N SER A 18 18.32 -7.75 -1.13
CA SER A 18 18.83 -8.14 -2.45
C SER A 18 19.44 -9.53 -2.39
N PRO A 19 19.17 -10.42 -3.36
CA PRO A 19 19.72 -11.78 -3.38
C PRO A 19 21.26 -11.81 -3.44
N GLU A 20 21.90 -10.71 -3.85
CA GLU A 20 23.35 -10.57 -3.94
C GLU A 20 24.02 -10.24 -2.59
N LYS A 21 23.23 -9.91 -1.55
CA LYS A 21 23.77 -9.56 -0.22
C LYS A 21 23.67 -10.75 0.73
N ALA A 22 24.72 -10.97 1.52
CA ALA A 22 24.65 -11.90 2.63
C ALA A 22 23.70 -11.37 3.70
N THR A 23 22.69 -12.16 4.06
CA THR A 23 21.73 -11.82 5.12
C THR A 23 22.10 -12.58 6.39
N THR A 24 22.45 -11.85 7.45
CA THR A 24 22.48 -12.42 8.81
C THR A 24 21.09 -12.24 9.41
N PHE A 25 20.37 -13.34 9.59
CA PHE A 25 19.06 -13.29 10.21
C PHE A 25 19.16 -12.80 11.65
N ASN A 26 18.30 -11.85 12.01
CA ASN A 26 18.22 -11.29 13.35
C ASN A 26 16.76 -11.29 13.82
N TRP A 27 16.49 -12.03 14.90
CA TRP A 27 15.15 -12.13 15.48
C TRP A 27 14.57 -10.77 15.87
N ALA A 28 15.40 -9.86 16.40
CA ALA A 28 14.94 -8.54 16.81
C ALA A 28 14.41 -7.72 15.62
N ASP A 29 15.05 -7.86 14.45
CA ASP A 29 14.64 -7.16 13.23
C ASP A 29 13.38 -7.81 12.61
N ALA A 30 13.27 -9.14 12.69
CA ALA A 30 12.12 -9.88 12.16
C ALA A 30 10.81 -9.62 12.93
N VAL A 31 10.88 -9.22 14.21
CA VAL A 31 9.71 -8.90 15.05
C VAL A 31 9.50 -7.39 15.26
N ASP A 32 10.34 -6.52 14.68
CA ASP A 32 10.14 -5.06 14.72
C ASP A 32 9.06 -4.65 13.72
N PHE A 33 7.81 -4.71 14.19
CA PHE A 33 6.63 -4.39 13.40
C PHE A 33 6.49 -2.89 13.07
N GLU A 34 7.22 -2.01 13.75
CA GLU A 34 7.08 -0.56 13.58
C GLU A 34 7.91 0.00 12.43
N LYS A 35 9.07 -0.61 12.12
CA LYS A 35 10.03 0.11 11.28
C LYS A 35 9.85 -0.07 9.79
N GLN A 36 9.74 -1.27 9.23
CA GLN A 36 9.77 -1.43 7.76
C GLN A 36 9.11 -2.72 7.22
N GLY A 37 8.36 -3.46 8.03
CA GLY A 37 7.90 -4.81 7.68
C GLY A 37 6.55 -4.90 6.97
N ALA A 38 6.15 -6.13 6.61
CA ALA A 38 4.81 -6.44 6.09
C ALA A 38 3.65 -5.83 6.90
N PRO A 39 3.67 -5.78 8.26
CA PRO A 39 2.56 -5.24 9.02
C PRO A 39 2.27 -3.77 8.71
N PHE A 40 3.29 -2.98 8.37
CA PHE A 40 3.11 -1.59 7.96
C PHE A 40 2.30 -1.50 6.65
N ILE A 41 2.61 -2.36 5.69
CA ILE A 41 1.94 -2.41 4.38
C ILE A 41 0.52 -2.97 4.54
N GLN A 42 0.36 -4.02 5.34
CA GLN A 42 -0.93 -4.62 5.67
C GLN A 42 -1.85 -3.61 6.37
N TYR A 43 -1.30 -2.80 7.28
CA TYR A 43 -2.07 -1.76 7.97
C TYR A 43 -2.51 -0.63 7.03
N ALA A 44 -1.66 -0.22 6.08
CA ALA A 44 -2.05 0.71 5.03
C ALA A 44 -3.20 0.15 4.17
N HIS A 45 -3.13 -1.13 3.79
CA HIS A 45 -4.21 -1.80 3.07
C HIS A 45 -5.52 -1.87 3.89
N ALA A 46 -5.45 -2.32 5.14
CA ALA A 46 -6.61 -2.41 6.04
C ALA A 46 -7.26 -1.04 6.28
N ARG A 47 -6.46 0.03 6.35
CA ARG A 47 -6.96 1.41 6.41
C ARG A 47 -7.71 1.79 5.13
N ALA A 48 -7.16 1.49 3.95
CA ALA A 48 -7.85 1.74 2.70
C ALA A 48 -9.19 0.98 2.62
N CYS A 49 -9.21 -0.29 3.02
CA CYS A 49 -10.45 -1.07 3.15
C CYS A 49 -11.46 -0.42 4.10
N SER A 50 -11.01 0.06 5.26
CA SER A 50 -11.87 0.72 6.24
C SER A 50 -12.49 2.02 5.69
N ILE A 51 -11.73 2.82 4.94
CA ILE A 51 -12.26 4.03 4.29
C ILE A 51 -13.32 3.67 3.25
N MET A 52 -13.06 2.66 2.41
CA MET A 52 -14.02 2.19 1.41
C MET A 52 -15.32 1.69 2.04
N LYS A 53 -15.20 0.96 3.16
CA LYS A 53 -16.36 0.50 3.92
C LYS A 53 -17.17 1.67 4.50
N ASN A 54 -16.51 2.64 5.13
CA ASN A 54 -17.19 3.82 5.67
C ASN A 54 -17.90 4.63 4.57
N ALA A 55 -17.25 4.78 3.40
CA ALA A 55 -17.89 5.42 2.24
C ALA A 55 -19.16 4.69 1.81
N GLN A 56 -19.11 3.35 1.74
CA GLN A 56 -20.26 2.51 1.41
C GLN A 56 -21.39 2.65 2.44
N ASP A 57 -21.06 2.64 3.73
CA ASP A 57 -22.03 2.79 4.83
C ASP A 57 -22.73 4.18 4.80
N GLU A 58 -22.02 5.21 4.32
CA GLU A 58 -22.56 6.57 4.10
C GLU A 58 -23.25 6.74 2.72
N GLY A 59 -23.27 5.70 1.88
CA GLY A 59 -23.85 5.76 0.52
C GLY A 59 -23.04 6.60 -0.46
N ILE A 60 -21.76 6.83 -0.19
CA ILE A 60 -20.85 7.62 -1.03
C ILE A 60 -20.19 6.69 -2.06
N THR A 61 -20.38 7.01 -3.34
CA THR A 61 -19.74 6.34 -4.47
C THR A 61 -18.75 7.26 -5.17
N TYR A 62 -17.78 6.70 -5.89
CA TYR A 62 -16.83 7.47 -6.70
C TYR A 62 -17.13 7.44 -8.21
N GLU A 63 -18.39 7.33 -8.63
CA GLU A 63 -18.74 7.38 -10.07
C GLU A 63 -18.69 8.82 -10.61
N GLY A 64 -18.25 8.99 -11.86
CA GLY A 64 -18.36 10.27 -12.58
C GLY A 64 -17.51 11.43 -12.07
N TYR A 65 -16.34 11.16 -11.46
CA TYR A 65 -15.41 12.20 -11.02
C TYR A 65 -14.48 12.70 -12.14
N ASP A 66 -14.02 13.94 -12.03
CA ASP A 66 -12.91 14.46 -12.84
C ASP A 66 -11.57 14.18 -12.12
N PRO A 67 -10.66 13.38 -12.69
CA PRO A 67 -9.36 13.13 -12.07
C PRO A 67 -8.43 14.36 -12.09
N ASN A 68 -8.68 15.37 -12.94
CA ASN A 68 -7.79 16.53 -13.09
C ASN A 68 -7.82 17.50 -11.90
N ILE A 69 -8.80 17.33 -11.00
CA ILE A 69 -8.91 18.14 -9.77
C ILE A 69 -7.96 17.66 -8.66
N LEU A 70 -7.32 16.50 -8.83
CA LEU A 70 -6.35 15.97 -7.87
C LEU A 70 -4.99 16.66 -8.05
N LEU A 71 -4.82 17.80 -7.38
CA LEU A 71 -3.69 18.72 -7.55
C LEU A 71 -2.79 18.84 -6.32
N GLU A 72 -3.19 18.28 -5.17
CA GLU A 72 -2.37 18.31 -3.96
C GLU A 72 -1.09 17.51 -4.15
N GLU A 73 0.01 17.94 -3.51
CA GLU A 73 1.31 17.30 -3.65
C GLU A 73 1.25 15.80 -3.32
N GLN A 74 0.54 15.44 -2.26
CA GLN A 74 0.40 14.05 -1.80
C GLN A 74 -0.49 13.22 -2.72
N GLU A 75 -1.49 13.83 -3.36
CA GLU A 75 -2.31 13.17 -4.40
C GLU A 75 -1.45 12.81 -5.61
N ILE A 76 -0.71 13.81 -6.14
CA ILE A 76 0.16 13.63 -7.30
C ILE A 76 1.27 12.61 -7.00
N ALA A 77 1.87 12.67 -5.81
CA ALA A 77 2.90 11.72 -5.39
C ALA A 77 2.36 10.28 -5.38
N LEU A 78 1.17 10.07 -4.81
CA LEU A 78 0.51 8.76 -4.76
C LEU A 78 0.13 8.26 -6.15
N ILE A 79 -0.44 9.12 -7.00
CA ILE A 79 -0.78 8.78 -8.39
C ILE A 79 0.46 8.31 -9.16
N LYS A 80 1.60 9.02 -9.03
CA LYS A 80 2.86 8.63 -9.66
C LYS A 80 3.37 7.28 -9.15
N LYS A 81 3.26 7.02 -7.84
CA LYS A 81 3.64 5.72 -7.28
C LYS A 81 2.75 4.58 -7.79
N LEU A 82 1.43 4.79 -7.86
CA LEU A 82 0.49 3.82 -8.40
C LEU A 82 0.78 3.50 -9.87
N ALA A 83 1.03 4.53 -10.69
CA ALA A 83 1.37 4.37 -12.11
C ALA A 83 2.67 3.58 -12.33
N GLY A 84 3.57 3.56 -11.34
CA GLY A 84 4.82 2.80 -11.39
C GLY A 84 4.68 1.29 -11.19
N PHE A 85 3.53 0.78 -10.75
CA PHE A 85 3.37 -0.62 -10.35
C PHE A 85 3.74 -1.62 -11.45
N GLY A 86 3.20 -1.43 -12.67
CA GLY A 86 3.45 -2.33 -13.79
C GLY A 86 4.94 -2.42 -14.15
N ASN A 87 5.63 -1.28 -14.21
CA ASN A 87 7.07 -1.24 -14.47
C ASN A 87 7.87 -1.94 -13.35
N THR A 88 7.47 -1.79 -12.08
CA THR A 88 8.10 -2.50 -10.97
C THR A 88 7.96 -4.02 -11.13
N ILE A 89 6.77 -4.51 -11.47
CA ILE A 89 6.53 -5.95 -11.69
C ILE A 89 7.40 -6.47 -12.85
N ASP A 90 7.39 -5.77 -13.98
CA ASP A 90 8.20 -6.15 -15.15
C ASP A 90 9.69 -6.22 -14.82
N ASN A 91 10.21 -5.22 -14.10
CA ASN A 91 11.61 -5.17 -13.72
C ASN A 91 11.97 -6.26 -12.69
N ALA A 92 11.11 -6.48 -11.68
CA ALA A 92 11.32 -7.55 -10.70
C ALA A 92 11.35 -8.93 -11.35
N ALA A 93 10.48 -9.16 -12.35
CA ALA A 93 10.44 -10.41 -13.10
C ALA A 93 11.66 -10.58 -14.03
N LYS A 94 12.00 -9.56 -14.82
CA LYS A 94 13.15 -9.61 -15.77
C LYS A 94 14.47 -9.83 -15.06
N GLU A 95 14.67 -9.15 -13.92
CA GLU A 95 15.92 -9.19 -13.18
C GLU A 95 15.96 -10.33 -12.14
N LEU A 96 14.86 -11.07 -11.95
CA LEU A 96 14.68 -12.07 -10.89
C LEU A 96 14.94 -11.47 -9.49
N LYS A 97 14.49 -10.24 -9.27
CA LYS A 97 14.73 -9.43 -8.06
C LYS A 97 13.41 -9.09 -7.35
N PRO A 98 12.84 -10.02 -6.55
CA PRO A 98 11.58 -9.78 -5.84
C PRO A 98 11.69 -8.68 -4.76
N ASN A 99 12.91 -8.37 -4.29
CA ASN A 99 13.16 -7.26 -3.38
C ASN A 99 12.76 -5.90 -3.96
N LEU A 100 12.74 -5.73 -5.28
CA LEU A 100 12.25 -4.50 -5.92
C LEU A 100 10.78 -4.26 -5.62
N LEU A 101 9.96 -5.32 -5.64
CA LEU A 101 8.55 -5.22 -5.31
C LEU A 101 8.32 -4.96 -3.82
N ALA A 102 9.12 -5.56 -2.94
CA ALA A 102 9.05 -5.31 -1.50
C ALA A 102 9.32 -3.82 -1.18
N ILE A 103 10.38 -3.25 -1.75
CA ILE A 103 10.72 -1.83 -1.62
C ILE A 103 9.58 -0.96 -2.13
N TYR A 104 9.08 -1.25 -3.34
CA TYR A 104 7.96 -0.52 -3.92
C TYR A 104 6.71 -0.56 -3.04
N ALA A 105 6.32 -1.73 -2.53
CA ALA A 105 5.12 -1.89 -1.71
C ALA A 105 5.21 -1.05 -0.42
N ARG A 106 6.40 -0.97 0.18
CA ARG A 106 6.66 -0.14 1.36
C ARG A 106 6.59 1.35 1.05
N GLU A 107 7.17 1.78 -0.07
CA GLU A 107 7.10 3.17 -0.52
C GLU A 107 5.67 3.58 -0.91
N LEU A 108 4.90 2.68 -1.51
CA LEU A 108 3.49 2.91 -1.83
C LEU A 108 2.67 3.06 -0.54
N ALA A 109 2.86 2.18 0.44
CA ALA A 109 2.22 2.30 1.74
C ALA A 109 2.58 3.62 2.45
N ASP A 110 3.83 4.08 2.32
CA ASP A 110 4.26 5.39 2.83
C ASP A 110 3.51 6.54 2.15
N SER A 111 3.50 6.54 0.82
CA SER A 111 2.83 7.56 0.01
C SER A 111 1.33 7.61 0.30
N PHE A 112 0.68 6.45 0.49
CA PHE A 112 -0.72 6.37 0.90
C PHE A 112 -0.95 6.94 2.29
N ASN A 113 -0.09 6.62 3.25
CA ASN A 113 -0.20 7.17 4.61
C ASN A 113 0.02 8.68 4.65
N GLN A 114 0.91 9.22 3.83
CA GLN A 114 1.08 10.66 3.68
C GLN A 114 -0.17 11.30 3.06
N PHE A 115 -0.70 10.75 1.97
CA PHE A 115 -1.97 11.19 1.38
C PHE A 115 -3.10 11.19 2.42
N TYR A 116 -3.31 10.09 3.15
CA TYR A 116 -4.33 9.99 4.18
C TYR A 116 -4.16 11.02 5.31
N ARG A 117 -2.91 11.32 5.70
CA ARG A 117 -2.62 12.27 6.78
C ARG A 117 -2.93 13.71 6.41
N TYR A 118 -2.63 14.11 5.17
CA TYR A 118 -2.68 15.51 4.75
C TYR A 118 -3.90 15.86 3.91
N VAL A 119 -4.54 14.86 3.28
CA VAL A 119 -5.64 15.07 2.33
C VAL A 119 -6.92 14.42 2.85
N PRO A 120 -7.87 15.21 3.40
CA PRO A 120 -9.15 14.67 3.87
C PRO A 120 -9.96 14.05 2.73
N VAL A 121 -10.41 12.80 2.94
CA VAL A 121 -11.21 12.04 1.96
C VAL A 121 -12.71 12.22 2.25
N LEU A 122 -13.26 11.54 3.24
CA LEU A 122 -14.70 11.56 3.53
C LEU A 122 -15.17 12.88 4.14
N SER A 123 -14.40 13.43 5.08
CA SER A 123 -14.65 14.74 5.69
C SER A 123 -14.19 15.92 4.83
N GLY A 124 -13.67 15.65 3.62
CA GLY A 124 -13.22 16.67 2.69
C GLY A 124 -14.37 17.36 1.96
N GLU A 125 -13.99 18.37 1.18
CA GLU A 125 -14.88 19.10 0.28
C GLU A 125 -15.59 18.14 -0.69
N PRO A 126 -16.93 18.25 -0.86
CA PRO A 126 -17.70 17.34 -1.69
C PRO A 126 -17.20 17.21 -3.13
N GLU A 127 -16.63 18.28 -3.69
CA GLU A 127 -16.09 18.33 -5.05
C GLU A 127 -14.95 17.32 -5.27
N PHE A 128 -14.05 17.16 -4.30
CA PHE A 128 -12.89 16.27 -4.41
C PHE A 128 -13.17 14.85 -3.89
N ARG A 129 -14.26 14.67 -3.15
CA ARG A 129 -14.53 13.43 -2.39
C ARG A 129 -14.53 12.20 -3.28
N SER A 130 -15.23 12.23 -4.41
CA SER A 130 -15.30 11.10 -5.34
C SER A 130 -13.93 10.78 -5.95
N ALA A 131 -13.19 11.80 -6.39
CA ALA A 131 -11.86 11.60 -6.97
C ALA A 131 -10.85 11.04 -5.95
N ARG A 132 -10.87 11.55 -4.71
CA ARG A 132 -10.03 11.05 -3.61
C ARG A 132 -10.42 9.65 -3.18
N LEU A 133 -11.71 9.32 -3.16
CA LEU A 133 -12.17 7.97 -2.86
C LEU A 133 -11.75 6.96 -3.94
N ALA A 134 -11.78 7.35 -5.21
CA ALA A 134 -11.22 6.54 -6.29
C ALA A 134 -9.71 6.31 -6.10
N LEU A 135 -8.96 7.33 -5.67
CA LEU A 135 -7.52 7.20 -5.36
C LEU A 135 -7.26 6.25 -4.17
N VAL A 136 -8.13 6.26 -3.15
CA VAL A 136 -8.10 5.28 -2.06
C VAL A 136 -8.32 3.86 -2.59
N ASP A 137 -9.31 3.65 -3.46
CA ASP A 137 -9.60 2.32 -3.98
C ASP A 137 -8.48 1.79 -4.89
N CYS A 138 -7.92 2.63 -5.75
CA CYS A 138 -6.70 2.32 -6.50
C CYS A 138 -5.55 1.88 -5.57
N SER A 139 -5.36 2.60 -4.46
CA SER A 139 -4.32 2.26 -3.47
C SER A 139 -4.60 0.92 -2.80
N ARG A 140 -5.86 0.66 -2.41
CA ARG A 140 -6.29 -0.62 -1.86
C ARG A 140 -5.96 -1.78 -2.80
N ILE A 141 -6.34 -1.66 -4.07
CA ILE A 141 -6.13 -2.68 -5.10
C ILE A 141 -4.64 -2.95 -5.31
N VAL A 142 -3.82 -1.90 -5.49
CA VAL A 142 -2.39 -2.08 -5.78
C VAL A 142 -1.64 -2.61 -4.56
N LEU A 143 -1.97 -2.18 -3.34
CA LEU A 143 -1.39 -2.74 -2.11
C LEU A 143 -1.74 -4.23 -1.95
N ALA A 144 -3.00 -4.62 -2.23
CA ALA A 144 -3.43 -6.01 -2.19
C ALA A 144 -2.63 -6.85 -3.20
N ASN A 145 -2.53 -6.38 -4.44
CA ASN A 145 -1.79 -7.08 -5.50
C ASN A 145 -0.30 -7.22 -5.17
N ALA A 146 0.32 -6.17 -4.61
CA ALA A 146 1.73 -6.21 -4.22
C ALA A 146 1.97 -7.21 -3.07
N LEU A 147 1.10 -7.23 -2.06
CA LEU A 147 1.17 -8.19 -0.96
C LEU A 147 0.97 -9.63 -1.46
N ASP A 148 -0.05 -9.87 -2.28
CA ASP A 148 -0.35 -11.19 -2.85
C ASP A 148 0.81 -11.72 -3.70
N THR A 149 1.41 -10.87 -4.53
CA THR A 149 2.59 -11.22 -5.34
C THR A 149 3.81 -11.59 -4.48
N LEU A 150 3.95 -10.99 -3.29
CA LEU A 150 4.99 -11.36 -2.31
C LEU A 150 4.62 -12.61 -1.48
N GLY A 151 3.42 -13.16 -1.67
CA GLY A 151 2.87 -14.27 -0.89
C GLY A 151 2.52 -13.86 0.55
N ILE A 152 2.10 -12.62 0.75
CA ILE A 152 1.71 -12.04 2.03
C ILE A 152 0.22 -11.73 1.98
N THR A 153 -0.52 -12.13 3.02
CA THR A 153 -1.95 -11.84 3.12
C THR A 153 -2.21 -10.33 3.22
N ALA A 154 -3.21 -9.83 2.50
CA ALA A 154 -3.70 -8.45 2.60
C ALA A 154 -4.99 -8.40 3.44
N PRO A 155 -4.91 -8.18 4.76
CA PRO A 155 -6.09 -8.15 5.62
C PRO A 155 -6.94 -6.91 5.34
N GLU A 156 -8.27 -7.07 5.33
CA GLU A 156 -9.20 -5.95 5.22
C GLU A 156 -9.39 -5.19 6.54
N SER A 157 -8.99 -5.80 7.66
CA SER A 157 -9.03 -5.21 9.01
C SER A 157 -7.84 -5.68 9.84
N MET A 158 -7.23 -4.78 10.61
CA MET A 158 -6.11 -5.03 11.53
C MET A 158 -6.30 -4.33 12.87
#